data_AF-A0A935UHH5-F1
#
_entry.id   AF-A0A935UHH5-F1
#
_cell.length_a   1.000
_cell.length_b   1.000
_cell.length_c   1.000
_cell.angle_alpha   90.00
_cell.angle_beta   90.00
_cell.angle_gamma   90.00
#
_symmetry.space_group_name_H-M   'P 1'
#
loop_
_entity.id
_entity.type
_entity.pdbx_description
1 polymer ?
#
loop_
_entity_poly.entity_id
_entity_poly.type
_entity_poly.pdbx_seq_one_letter_code
_entity_poly.pdbx_strand_id
1 'polypeptide(L)' 'MSHPKLVLVLLALKYYATTEVTGNIGGMIDQLEARYGVQIPLSDLFLWGTDAAPLDKIESAMNAGQDLA' A
#
# COMPACT_ATOMS: atom_id res chain seq x y z
N MET A 1 -22.45 -3.45 9.89
CA MET A 1 -21.03 -3.80 9.68
C MET A 1 -20.24 -2.52 9.47
N SER A 2 -19.08 -2.37 10.10
CA SER A 2 -18.22 -1.19 9.94
C SER A 2 -17.34 -1.39 8.71
N HIS A 3 -17.41 -0.49 7.73
CA HIS A 3 -16.52 -0.51 6.57
C HIS A 3 -15.17 0.10 6.93
N PRO A 4 -14.05 -0.44 6.40
CA PRO A 4 -12.75 0.19 6.57
C PRO A 4 -12.73 1.58 5.91
N LYS A 5 -12.07 2.53 6.58
CA LYS A 5 -11.90 3.90 6.10
C LYS A 5 -10.44 4.18 5.83
N LEU A 6 -10.15 4.76 4.68
CA LEU A 6 -8.84 5.31 4.40
C LEU A 6 -8.81 6.80 4.74
N VAL A 7 -7.75 7.24 5.41
CA VAL A 7 -7.49 8.66 5.68
C VAL A 7 -6.14 9.04 5.08
N LEU A 8 -6.15 9.99 4.14
CA LEU A 8 -4.94 10.62 3.62
C LEU A 8 -4.72 11.95 4.35
N VAL A 9 -3.53 12.16 4.90
CA VAL A 9 -3.17 13.38 5.64
C VAL A 9 -2.04 14.10 4.93
N LEU A 10 -2.31 15.33 4.46
CA LEU A 10 -1.30 16.22 3.90
C LEU A 10 -0.82 17.17 5.01
N LEU A 11 0.12 16.69 5.84
CA LEU A 11 0.51 17.34 7.09
C LEU A 11 0.89 18.82 6.93
N ALA A 12 1.69 19.13 5.91
CA ALA A 12 2.13 20.49 5.62
C ALA A 12 0.97 21.46 5.34
N LEU A 13 -0.11 20.95 4.75
CA LEU A 13 -1.26 21.75 4.35
C LEU A 13 -2.43 21.65 5.36
N LYS A 14 -2.33 20.79 6.38
CA LYS A 14 -3.39 20.47 7.35
C LYS A 14 -4.71 20.01 6.69
N TYR A 15 -4.63 19.43 5.48
CA TYR A 15 -5.79 18.82 4.83
C TYR A 15 -5.82 17.32 5.11
N TYR A 16 -7.03 16.80 5.23
CA TYR A 16 -7.28 15.37 5.27
C TYR A 16 -8.40 15.03 4.27
N ALA A 17 -8.29 13.86 3.67
CA ALA A 17 -9.34 13.27 2.84
C ALA A 17 -9.72 11.91 3.42
N THR A 18 -11.00 11.56 3.34
CA THR A 18 -11.49 10.26 3.79
C THR A 18 -12.40 9.69 2.72
N THR A 19 -12.26 8.40 2.47
CA THR A 19 -13.13 7.67 1.55
C THR A 19 -13.47 6.30 2.13
N GLU A 20 -14.66 5.81 1.79
CA GLU A 20 -15.01 4.43 2.10
C GLU A 20 -14.26 3.50 1.17
N VAL A 21 -13.77 2.42 1.76
CA VAL A 21 -13.03 1.40 1.05
C VAL A 21 -13.83 0.11 1.12
N THR A 22 -14.01 -0.52 -0.04
CA THR A 22 -14.61 -1.85 -0.13
C THR A 22 -13.52 -2.87 -0.36
N GLY A 23 -13.48 -3.93 0.45
CA GLY A 23 -12.50 -5.01 0.30
C GLY A 23 -11.26 -4.86 1.20
N ASN A 24 -10.10 -5.31 0.70
CA ASN A 24 -8.84 -5.36 1.44
C ASN A 24 -7.90 -4.18 1.06
N ILE A 25 -6.71 -4.15 1.66
CA ILE A 25 -5.71 -3.09 1.42
C ILE A 25 -5.27 -3.04 -0.06
N GLY A 26 -5.15 -4.18 -0.74
CA GLY A 26 -4.82 -4.21 -2.18
C GLY A 26 -5.88 -3.50 -3.01
N GLY A 27 -7.16 -3.84 -2.82
CA GLY A 27 -8.27 -3.17 -3.52
C GLY A 27 -8.38 -1.67 -3.21
N MET A 28 -7.94 -1.26 -2.01
CA MET A 28 -7.83 0.17 -1.65
C MET A 28 -6.76 0.89 -2.49
N ILE A 29 -5.59 0.27 -2.66
CA ILE A 29 -4.48 0.82 -3.47
C ILE A 29 -4.96 0.98 -4.92
N ASP A 30 -5.61 -0.04 -5.48
CA ASP A 30 -6.17 0.01 -6.83
C ASP A 30 -7.20 1.13 -6.99
N GLN A 31 -8.08 1.30 -6.01
CA GLN A 31 -9.11 2.34 -6.02
C GLN A 31 -8.50 3.75 -5.98
N LEU A 32 -7.42 3.95 -5.21
CA LEU A 32 -6.74 5.23 -5.10
C LEU A 32 -6.12 5.66 -6.43
N GLU A 33 -5.43 4.73 -7.10
CA GLU A 33 -4.84 5.00 -8.40
C GLU A 33 -5.93 5.23 -9.46
N ALA A 34 -6.90 4.32 -9.56
CA ALA A 34 -7.93 4.37 -10.61
C ALA A 34 -8.87 5.58 -10.50
N ARG A 35 -9.22 6.01 -9.28
CA ARG A 35 -10.19 7.11 -9.07
C ARG A 35 -9.55 8.47 -8.86
N TYR A 36 -8.38 8.51 -8.25
CA TYR A 36 -7.77 9.76 -7.80
C TYR A 36 -6.36 9.98 -8.39
N GLY A 37 -5.83 9.04 -9.17
CA GLY A 37 -4.46 9.12 -9.72
C GLY A 37 -3.38 9.08 -8.64
N VAL A 38 -3.71 8.60 -7.43
CA VAL A 38 -2.79 8.57 -6.29
C VAL A 38 -2.03 7.26 -6.32
N GLN A 39 -0.74 7.33 -6.58
CA GLN A 39 0.17 6.19 -6.47
C GLN A 39 0.69 6.09 -5.04
N ILE A 40 0.55 4.91 -4.44
CA ILE A 40 1.09 4.64 -3.11
C ILE A 40 2.55 4.20 -3.26
N PRO A 41 3.51 4.95 -2.70
CA PRO A 41 4.91 4.56 -2.75
C PRO A 41 5.10 3.25 -1.99
N LEU A 42 5.91 2.34 -2.55
CA LEU A 42 6.17 1.01 -1.99
C LEU A 42 4.87 0.20 -1.77
N SER A 43 3.88 0.36 -2.67
CA SER A 43 2.62 -0.40 -2.67
C SER A 43 2.83 -1.91 -2.51
N ASP A 44 3.91 -2.40 -3.09
CA ASP A 44 4.29 -3.80 -3.15
C ASP A 44 4.44 -4.41 -1.76
N LEU A 45 4.91 -3.63 -0.77
CA LEU A 45 5.05 -4.06 0.63
C LEU A 45 3.70 -4.48 1.25
N PHE A 46 2.61 -3.87 0.78
CA PHE A 46 1.26 -4.15 1.25
C PHE A 46 0.59 -5.30 0.48
N LEU A 47 1.19 -5.74 -0.63
CA LEU A 47 0.72 -6.87 -1.43
C LEU A 47 1.43 -8.18 -1.06
N TRP A 48 2.57 -8.11 -0.36
CA TRP A 48 3.30 -9.30 0.08
C TRP A 48 2.44 -10.24 0.93
N GLY A 49 2.57 -11.54 0.69
CA GLY A 49 1.74 -12.57 1.33
C GLY A 49 0.36 -12.75 0.71
N THR A 50 0.06 -12.08 -0.40
CA THR A 50 -1.14 -12.28 -1.23
C THR A 50 -0.77 -12.78 -2.62
N ASP A 51 -1.75 -13.27 -3.38
CA ASP A 51 -1.56 -13.70 -4.78
C ASP A 51 -1.14 -12.55 -5.71
N ALA A 52 -1.33 -11.28 -5.28
CA ALA A 52 -0.92 -10.09 -6.03
C ALA A 52 0.54 -9.66 -5.75
N ALA A 53 1.26 -10.36 -4.87
CA ALA A 53 2.66 -10.05 -4.58
C ALA A 53 3.52 -10.22 -5.84
N PRO A 54 4.31 -9.20 -6.26
CA PRO A 54 5.13 -9.26 -7.48
C PRO A 54 6.45 -10.02 -7.23
N LEU A 55 6.35 -11.29 -6.81
CA LEU A 55 7.51 -12.12 -6.45
C LEU A 55 8.43 -12.40 -7.65
N ASP A 56 7.88 -12.37 -8.86
CA ASP A 56 8.60 -12.49 -10.13
C ASP A 56 9.55 -11.31 -10.40
N LYS A 57 9.30 -10.15 -9.78
CA LYS A 57 10.16 -8.96 -9.87
C LYS A 57 11.31 -8.97 -8.85
N ILE A 58 11.37 -9.95 -7.96
CA ILE A 58 12.42 -10.06 -6.95
C ILE A 58 13.58 -10.89 -7.51
N GLU A 59 14.68 -10.22 -7.85
CA GLU A 59 15.88 -10.91 -8.38
C GLU A 59 16.76 -11.48 -7.26
N SER A 60 16.86 -10.78 -6.13
CA SER A 60 17.63 -11.22 -4.97
C SER A 60 17.11 -10.57 -3.69
N ALA A 61 17.38 -11.19 -2.55
CA ALA A 61 17.08 -10.64 -1.23
C ALA A 61 18.27 -10.93 -0.30
N MET A 62 18.64 -9.93 0.50
CA MET A 62 19.62 -10.09 1.56
C MET A 62 18.92 -10.39 2.88
N ASN A 63 19.45 -11.32 3.68
CA ASN A 63 19.01 -11.52 5.05
C ASN A 63 19.53 -10.37 5.93
N ALA A 64 18.71 -9.34 6.12
CA ALA A 64 19.05 -8.20 6.96
C ALA A 64 19.15 -8.61 8.44
N GLY A 65 20.30 -8.35 9.07
CA GLY A 65 20.57 -8.67 10.48
C GLY A 65 21.50 -9.87 10.72
N GLN A 66 21.86 -10.61 9.67
CA GLN A 66 22.95 -11.59 9.72
C GLN A 66 24.25 -11.08 9.07
N ASP A 67 24.18 -9.96 8.35
CA ASP A 67 25.34 -9.31 7.75
C ASP A 67 25.99 -8.34 8.75
N LEU A 68 26.83 -8.91 9.62
CA LEU A 68 28.00 -8.26 10.21
C LEU A 68 29.20 -9.17 9.89
N ALA A 69 29.72 -9.06 8.68
CA ALA A 69 30.99 -9.68 8.30
C ALA A 69 31.95 -8.63 7.72
#